data_AF-A0A2V7W5P8-F1
#
_entry.id   AF-A0A2V7W5P8-F1
#
_cell.length_a   1.000
_cell.length_b   1.000
_cell.length_c   1.000
_cell.angle_alpha   90.00
_cell.angle_beta   90.00
_cell.angle_gamma   90.00
#
_symmetry.space_group_name_H-M   'P 1'
#
loop_
_entity.id
_entity.type
_entity.pdbx_description
1 polymer ?
#
loop_
_entity_poly.entity_id
_entity_poly.type
_entity_poly.pdbx_seq_one_letter_code
_entity_poly.pdbx_strand_id
1 'polypeptide(L)'
;AERQLRTQANELLRQGKVTEAYEKFMALSKLAPDAPAITAIVHKLSLIRQQDEISKQQLALAKQKFDEGVALYNNKQYPESAKAFEESFHLNPSSDATVNYLKLAQAMDQLTRQQKMMMQGQPRPVIGGPVGQVVPAGGSVRAIGGTPAQFTTVFNSPVNDGYIMVKVGGEVVAHENLYDEKGRGIFRRKTPRLVNVMKTITPKNADVEVWVVISSLGIQEHRAFRQNILPASNHRLNVSFDPQSRRFDYKLN
;
A
#
# COMPACT_ATOMS: atom_id res chain seq x y z
N ALA A 1 16.20 1.39 -49.57
CA ALA A 1 15.21 0.88 -48.61
C ALA A 1 15.64 1.09 -47.15
N GLU A 2 16.81 0.57 -46.74
CA GLU A 2 17.31 0.64 -45.35
C GLU A 2 17.40 2.06 -44.77
N ARG A 3 17.99 3.01 -45.52
CA ARG A 3 18.14 4.41 -45.07
C ARG A 3 16.80 5.09 -44.77
N GLN A 4 15.80 4.87 -45.62
CA GLN A 4 14.44 5.39 -45.42
C GLN A 4 13.78 4.75 -44.20
N LEU A 5 13.95 3.44 -44.02
CA LEU A 5 13.42 2.69 -42.89
C LEU A 5 14.01 3.18 -41.56
N ARG A 6 15.32 3.48 -41.53
CA ARG A 6 16.02 4.07 -40.37
C ARG A 6 15.54 5.49 -40.06
N THR A 7 15.35 6.34 -41.06
CA THR A 7 14.79 7.68 -40.85
C THR A 7 13.38 7.62 -40.27
N GLN A 8 12.51 6.75 -40.81
CA GLN A 8 11.16 6.55 -40.29
C GLN A 8 11.17 6.00 -38.86
N ALA A 9 12.01 5.02 -38.56
CA ALA A 9 12.11 4.42 -37.23
C ALA A 9 12.55 5.45 -36.16
N ASN A 10 13.54 6.28 -36.49
CA ASN A 10 14.00 7.36 -35.61
C ASN A 10 12.94 8.45 -35.40
N GLU A 11 12.18 8.77 -36.45
CA GLU A 11 11.09 9.74 -36.36
C GLU A 11 9.96 9.23 -35.45
N LEU A 12 9.60 7.94 -35.56
CA LEU A 12 8.63 7.32 -34.67
C LEU A 12 9.08 7.35 -33.20
N LEU A 13 10.39 7.16 -32.93
CA LEU A 13 10.93 7.34 -31.58
C LEU A 13 10.83 8.78 -31.09
N ARG A 14 11.13 9.76 -31.94
CA ARG A 14 10.95 11.19 -31.59
C ARG A 14 9.49 11.52 -31.25
N GLN A 15 8.55 10.86 -31.91
CA GLN A 15 7.12 11.00 -31.66
C GLN A 15 6.62 10.19 -30.45
N GLY A 16 7.50 9.43 -29.77
CA GLY A 16 7.12 8.57 -28.65
C GLY A 16 6.32 7.32 -29.05
N LYS A 17 6.22 7.00 -30.35
CA LYS A 17 5.48 5.86 -30.88
C LYS A 17 6.33 4.59 -30.79
N VAL A 18 6.59 4.14 -29.56
CA VAL A 18 7.51 3.04 -29.24
C VAL A 18 7.14 1.74 -29.98
N THR A 19 5.84 1.39 -30.05
CA THR A 19 5.37 0.18 -30.73
C THR A 19 5.66 0.23 -32.23
N GLU A 20 5.28 1.31 -32.91
CA GLU A 20 5.52 1.47 -34.35
C GLU A 20 7.01 1.54 -34.66
N ALA A 21 7.79 2.22 -33.81
CA ALA A 21 9.24 2.28 -33.93
C ALA A 21 9.88 0.89 -33.81
N TYR A 22 9.43 0.07 -32.86
CA TYR A 22 9.92 -1.29 -32.67
C TYR A 22 9.75 -2.13 -33.94
N GLU A 23 8.58 -2.10 -34.58
CA GLU A 23 8.32 -2.86 -35.81
C GLU A 23 9.28 -2.44 -36.94
N LYS A 24 9.59 -1.14 -37.05
CA LYS A 24 10.54 -0.62 -38.04
C LYS A 24 11.98 -1.01 -37.71
N PHE A 25 12.38 -0.98 -36.43
CA PHE A 25 13.70 -1.44 -35.99
C PHE A 25 13.88 -2.95 -36.11
N MET A 26 12.81 -3.72 -35.93
CA MET A 26 12.80 -5.17 -36.19
C MET A 26 13.02 -5.48 -37.67
N ALA A 27 12.33 -4.75 -38.57
CA ALA A 27 12.55 -4.88 -40.01
C ALA A 27 13.97 -4.46 -40.42
N LEU A 28 14.54 -3.43 -39.79
CA LEU A 28 15.94 -3.03 -39.98
C LEU A 28 16.92 -4.13 -39.52
N SER A 29 16.67 -4.73 -38.35
CA SER A 29 17.51 -5.81 -37.81
C SER A 29 17.53 -7.04 -38.74
N LYS A 30 16.42 -7.34 -39.41
CA LYS A 30 16.36 -8.41 -40.42
C LYS A 30 17.15 -8.10 -41.71
N LEU A 31 17.24 -6.83 -42.10
CA LEU A 31 17.97 -6.39 -43.30
C LEU A 31 19.48 -6.22 -43.04
N ALA A 32 19.85 -5.85 -41.82
CA ALA A 32 21.22 -5.62 -41.40
C ALA A 32 21.47 -6.29 -40.01
N PRO A 33 21.57 -7.64 -39.97
CA PRO A 33 21.72 -8.38 -38.72
C PRO A 33 23.04 -8.08 -37.99
N ASP A 34 24.08 -7.67 -38.73
CA ASP A 34 25.41 -7.39 -38.19
C ASP A 34 25.56 -5.96 -37.63
N ALA A 35 24.47 -5.20 -37.55
CA ALA A 35 24.49 -3.83 -37.03
C ALA A 35 24.19 -3.80 -35.50
N PRO A 36 25.21 -3.78 -34.62
CA PRO A 36 25.02 -3.88 -33.17
C PRO A 36 24.15 -2.75 -32.60
N ALA A 37 24.18 -1.57 -33.22
CA ALA A 37 23.35 -0.43 -32.82
C ALA A 37 21.84 -0.71 -33.02
N ILE A 38 21.46 -1.42 -34.08
CA ILE A 38 20.05 -1.73 -34.38
C ILE A 38 19.54 -2.78 -33.40
N THR A 39 20.35 -3.82 -33.15
CA THR A 39 20.04 -4.87 -32.16
C THR A 39 19.86 -4.29 -30.75
N ALA A 40 20.73 -3.37 -30.32
CA ALA A 40 20.61 -2.70 -29.03
C ALA A 40 19.31 -1.86 -28.91
N ILE A 41 18.92 -1.18 -29.99
CA ILE A 41 17.67 -0.40 -30.02
C ILE A 41 16.46 -1.34 -29.96
N VAL A 42 16.42 -2.41 -30.76
CA VAL A 42 15.35 -3.41 -30.72
C VAL A 42 15.16 -3.95 -29.30
N HIS A 43 16.25 -4.35 -28.65
CA HIS A 43 16.20 -4.86 -27.27
C HIS A 43 15.68 -3.82 -26.27
N LYS A 44 16.13 -2.57 -26.37
CA LYS A 44 15.62 -1.49 -25.52
C LYS A 44 14.12 -1.26 -25.72
N LEU A 45 13.67 -1.24 -26.98
CA LEU A 45 12.27 -1.03 -27.31
C LEU A 45 11.38 -2.20 -26.89
N SER A 46 11.86 -3.45 -26.95
CA SER A 46 11.12 -4.59 -26.40
C SER A 46 10.94 -4.48 -24.88
N LEU A 47 11.96 -4.03 -24.14
CA LEU A 47 11.86 -3.83 -22.69
C LEU A 47 10.82 -2.75 -22.35
N ILE A 48 10.81 -1.64 -23.08
CA ILE A 48 9.83 -0.56 -22.86
C ILE A 48 8.42 -1.07 -23.16
N ARG A 49 8.21 -1.77 -24.27
CA ARG A 49 6.90 -2.35 -24.62
C ARG A 49 6.42 -3.33 -23.55
N GLN A 50 7.31 -4.21 -23.08
CA GLN A 50 6.98 -5.19 -22.04
C GLN A 50 6.60 -4.49 -20.73
N GLN A 51 7.32 -3.43 -20.35
CA GLN A 51 7.00 -2.64 -19.17
C GLN A 51 5.65 -1.93 -19.30
N ASP A 52 5.32 -1.37 -20.46
CA ASP A 52 4.03 -0.76 -20.75
C ASP A 52 2.89 -1.78 -20.67
N GLU A 53 3.10 -2.99 -21.18
CA GLU A 53 2.11 -4.08 -21.10
C GLU A 53 1.87 -4.51 -19.65
N ILE A 54 2.93 -4.68 -18.84
CA ILE A 54 2.82 -4.98 -17.41
C ILE A 54 2.06 -3.86 -16.70
N SER A 55 2.39 -2.60 -17.00
CA SER A 55 1.70 -1.44 -16.42
C SER A 55 0.20 -1.43 -16.78
N LYS A 56 -0.14 -1.69 -18.05
CA LYS A 56 -1.54 -1.79 -18.49
C LYS A 56 -2.28 -2.94 -17.80
N GLN A 57 -1.65 -4.10 -17.64
CA GLN A 57 -2.24 -5.23 -16.93
C GLN A 57 -2.47 -4.90 -15.45
N GLN A 58 -1.52 -4.24 -14.79
CA GLN A 58 -1.69 -3.77 -13.41
C GLN A 58 -2.85 -2.76 -13.30
N LEU A 59 -2.96 -1.81 -14.23
CA LEU A 59 -4.07 -0.85 -14.25
C LEU A 59 -5.42 -1.53 -14.51
N ALA A 60 -5.46 -2.52 -15.40
CA ALA A 60 -6.68 -3.29 -15.65
C ALA A 60 -7.10 -4.10 -14.41
N LEU A 61 -6.14 -4.72 -13.72
CA LEU A 61 -6.38 -5.44 -12.47
C LEU A 61 -6.82 -4.47 -11.36
N ALA A 62 -6.20 -3.29 -11.26
CA ALA A 62 -6.60 -2.24 -10.32
C ALA A 62 -8.05 -1.82 -10.54
N LYS A 63 -8.45 -1.66 -11.80
CA LYS A 63 -9.84 -1.34 -12.17
C LYS A 63 -10.79 -2.49 -11.82
N GLN A 64 -10.42 -3.73 -12.11
CA GLN A 64 -11.23 -4.90 -11.75
C GLN A 64 -11.48 -4.95 -10.23
N LYS A 65 -10.45 -4.71 -9.42
CA LYS A 65 -10.56 -4.67 -7.96
C LYS A 65 -11.40 -3.50 -7.45
N PHE A 66 -11.33 -2.37 -8.13
CA PHE A 66 -12.22 -1.24 -7.86
C PHE A 66 -13.68 -1.61 -8.12
N ASP A 67 -13.98 -2.19 -9.29
CA ASP A 67 -15.34 -2.57 -9.66
C ASP A 67 -15.91 -3.65 -8.71
N GLU A 68 -15.08 -4.62 -8.29
CA GLU A 68 -15.40 -5.60 -7.25
C GLU A 68 -15.75 -4.92 -5.91
N GLY A 69 -14.92 -3.95 -5.49
CA GLY A 69 -15.14 -3.18 -4.26
C GLY A 69 -16.45 -2.38 -4.29
N VAL A 70 -16.81 -1.79 -5.44
CA VAL A 70 -18.09 -1.07 -5.62
C VAL A 70 -19.27 -2.03 -5.51
N ALA A 71 -19.20 -3.21 -6.13
CA ALA A 71 -20.26 -4.21 -6.03
C ALA A 71 -20.47 -4.67 -4.58
N LEU A 72 -19.39 -4.95 -3.85
CA LEU A 72 -19.43 -5.32 -2.43
C LEU A 72 -19.97 -4.17 -1.56
N TYR A 73 -19.59 -2.93 -1.86
CA TYR A 73 -20.09 -1.74 -1.17
C TYR A 73 -21.61 -1.62 -1.30
N ASN A 74 -22.11 -1.77 -2.53
CA ASN A 74 -23.55 -1.71 -2.82
C ASN A 74 -24.33 -2.85 -2.13
N ASN A 75 -23.69 -4.01 -1.95
CA ASN A 75 -24.23 -5.14 -1.19
C ASN A 75 -24.09 -4.98 0.33
N LYS A 76 -23.61 -3.84 0.82
CA LYS A 76 -23.35 -3.54 2.25
C LYS A 76 -22.31 -4.46 2.90
N GLN A 77 -21.50 -5.15 2.10
CA GLN A 77 -20.37 -5.96 2.53
C GLN A 77 -19.15 -5.05 2.70
N TYR A 78 -19.24 -4.12 3.67
CA TYR A 78 -18.23 -3.06 3.86
C TYR A 78 -16.82 -3.59 4.18
N PRO A 79 -16.62 -4.66 4.99
CA PRO A 79 -15.30 -5.21 5.24
C PRO A 79 -14.61 -5.73 3.96
N GLU A 80 -15.33 -6.53 3.17
CA GLU A 80 -14.84 -7.11 1.93
C GLU A 80 -14.63 -6.03 0.86
N SER A 81 -15.54 -5.05 0.80
CA SER A 81 -15.43 -3.88 -0.06
C SER A 81 -14.17 -3.07 0.23
N ALA A 82 -13.89 -2.78 1.51
CA ALA A 82 -12.67 -2.08 1.91
C ALA A 82 -11.42 -2.84 1.46
N LYS A 83 -11.39 -4.16 1.61
CA LYS A 83 -10.27 -4.99 1.16
C LYS A 83 -10.07 -4.93 -0.36
N ALA A 84 -11.14 -5.03 -1.14
CA ALA A 84 -11.06 -4.91 -2.60
C ALA A 84 -10.57 -3.52 -3.05
N PHE A 85 -10.99 -2.45 -2.35
CA PHE A 85 -10.46 -1.12 -2.60
C PHE A 85 -8.99 -0.94 -2.18
N GLU A 86 -8.54 -1.60 -1.10
CA GLU A 86 -7.11 -1.65 -0.74
C GLU A 86 -6.28 -2.32 -1.84
N GLU A 87 -6.74 -3.47 -2.36
CA GLU A 87 -6.08 -4.17 -3.46
C GLU A 87 -6.01 -3.30 -4.72
N SER A 88 -7.09 -2.59 -5.06
CA SER A 88 -7.11 -1.62 -6.15
C SER A 88 -6.11 -0.47 -5.94
N PHE A 89 -6.04 0.07 -4.71
CA PHE A 89 -5.16 1.17 -4.36
C PHE A 89 -3.68 0.77 -4.44
N HIS A 90 -3.34 -0.44 -4.01
CA HIS A 90 -1.97 -0.96 -4.13
C HIS A 90 -1.51 -1.08 -5.59
N LEU A 91 -2.43 -1.45 -6.49
CA LEU A 91 -2.14 -1.59 -7.92
C LEU A 91 -2.13 -0.23 -8.65
N ASN A 92 -2.94 0.74 -8.21
CA ASN A 92 -2.95 2.10 -8.74
C ASN A 92 -3.14 3.15 -7.63
N PRO A 93 -2.04 3.60 -6.98
CA PRO A 93 -2.12 4.57 -5.90
C PRO A 93 -2.58 5.97 -6.34
N SER A 94 -2.57 6.24 -7.65
CA SER A 94 -2.96 7.54 -8.22
C SER A 94 -4.46 7.67 -8.49
N SER A 95 -5.25 6.63 -8.21
CA SER A 95 -6.69 6.64 -8.43
C SER A 95 -7.43 7.39 -7.31
N ASP A 96 -7.80 8.65 -7.57
CA ASP A 96 -8.63 9.46 -6.67
C ASP A 96 -9.95 8.76 -6.31
N ALA A 97 -10.56 8.09 -7.28
CA ALA A 97 -11.78 7.33 -7.08
C ALA A 97 -11.58 6.21 -6.05
N THR A 98 -10.52 5.41 -6.20
CA THR A 98 -10.20 4.32 -5.27
C THR A 98 -9.96 4.85 -3.86
N VAL A 99 -9.23 5.97 -3.72
CA VAL A 99 -8.97 6.61 -2.42
C VAL A 99 -10.27 7.03 -1.73
N ASN A 100 -11.18 7.66 -2.47
CA ASN A 100 -12.45 8.13 -1.93
C ASN A 100 -13.35 6.98 -1.47
N TYR A 101 -13.47 5.94 -2.30
CA TYR A 101 -14.29 4.77 -1.98
C TYR A 101 -13.70 3.93 -0.84
N LEU A 102 -12.38 3.80 -0.76
CA LEU A 102 -11.71 3.12 0.36
C LEU A 102 -12.06 3.78 1.70
N LYS A 103 -11.92 5.12 1.78
CA LYS A 103 -12.27 5.88 2.99
C LYS A 103 -13.74 5.69 3.37
N LEU A 104 -14.62 5.73 2.38
CA LEU A 104 -16.06 5.55 2.59
C LEU A 104 -16.39 4.14 3.10
N ALA A 105 -15.80 3.11 2.51
CA ALA A 105 -15.97 1.72 2.92
C ALA A 105 -15.48 1.49 4.36
N GLN A 106 -14.30 2.02 4.70
CA GLN A 106 -13.74 1.94 6.07
C GLN A 106 -14.63 2.65 7.09
N ALA A 107 -15.15 3.84 6.75
CA ALA A 107 -16.08 4.56 7.63
C ALA A 107 -17.37 3.77 7.88
N MET A 108 -17.92 3.12 6.85
CA MET A 108 -19.14 2.31 6.97
C MET A 108 -18.91 1.01 7.75
N ASP A 109 -17.76 0.34 7.59
CA ASP A 109 -17.43 -0.83 8.42
C ASP A 109 -17.32 -0.44 9.89
N GLN A 110 -16.62 0.66 10.21
CA GLN A 110 -16.52 1.16 11.58
C GLN A 110 -17.90 1.48 12.19
N LEU A 111 -18.75 2.18 11.45
CA LEU A 111 -20.11 2.49 11.88
C LEU A 111 -20.93 1.21 12.14
N THR A 112 -20.85 0.24 11.24
CA THR A 112 -21.56 -1.03 11.34
C THR A 112 -21.10 -1.82 12.58
N ARG A 113 -19.79 -1.85 12.85
CA ARG A 113 -19.24 -2.48 14.06
C ARG A 113 -19.68 -1.76 15.32
N GLN A 114 -19.68 -0.42 15.34
CA GLN A 114 -20.16 0.36 16.47
C GLN A 114 -21.65 0.09 16.76
N GLN A 115 -22.50 0.10 15.73
CA GLN A 115 -23.93 -0.23 15.89
C GLN A 115 -24.12 -1.64 16.44
N LYS A 116 -23.36 -2.62 15.94
CA LYS A 116 -23.42 -4.01 16.43
C LYS A 116 -23.01 -4.12 17.91
N MET A 117 -22.00 -3.37 18.33
CA MET A 117 -21.59 -3.32 19.75
C MET A 117 -22.65 -2.67 20.64
N MET A 118 -23.30 -1.59 20.17
CA MET A 118 -24.39 -0.94 20.90
C MET A 118 -25.63 -1.86 21.04
N MET A 119 -25.96 -2.63 20.01
CA MET A 119 -27.07 -3.60 20.07
C MET A 119 -26.79 -4.82 20.96
N GLN A 120 -25.52 -5.21 21.15
CA GLN A 120 -25.15 -6.31 22.05
C GLN A 120 -24.97 -5.88 23.52
N GLY A 121 -25.03 -4.57 23.82
CA GLY A 121 -24.84 -4.00 25.14
C GLY A 121 -26.07 -3.90 26.03
N GLN A 122 -27.23 -4.47 25.67
CA GLN A 122 -28.40 -4.51 26.57
C GLN A 122 -28.27 -5.69 27.55
N PRO A 123 -28.04 -5.46 28.86
CA PRO A 123 -28.08 -6.54 29.85
C PRO A 123 -29.53 -7.03 29.99
N ARG A 124 -29.75 -8.32 29.70
CA ARG A 124 -30.95 -9.01 30.18
C ARG A 124 -30.88 -9.06 31.72
N PRO A 125 -31.91 -8.64 32.45
CA PRO A 125 -31.95 -8.84 33.90
C PRO A 125 -32.08 -10.34 34.18
N VAL A 126 -31.06 -10.93 34.80
CA VAL A 126 -31.09 -12.33 35.25
C VAL A 126 -31.59 -12.34 36.69
N ILE A 127 -32.81 -12.82 36.89
CA ILE A 127 -33.43 -13.05 38.21
C ILE A 127 -32.87 -14.36 38.79
N GLY A 128 -32.66 -14.38 40.11
CA GLY A 128 -31.82 -15.29 40.86
C GLY A 128 -32.13 -16.79 40.84
N GLY A 129 -31.11 -17.56 41.23
CA GLY A 129 -31.18 -18.97 41.63
C GLY A 129 -29.79 -19.45 42.10
N PRO A 130 -29.63 -20.08 43.29
CA PRO A 130 -28.32 -20.25 43.91
C PRO A 130 -27.72 -21.66 43.79
N VAL A 131 -26.39 -21.69 43.97
CA VAL A 131 -25.47 -22.81 44.34
C VAL A 131 -25.26 -23.96 43.35
N GLY A 132 -24.01 -24.10 42.88
CA GLY A 132 -23.51 -25.29 42.20
C GLY A 132 -22.05 -25.11 41.79
N GLN A 133 -21.13 -25.56 42.63
CA GLN A 133 -19.68 -25.48 42.49
C GLN A 133 -19.14 -26.67 41.67
N VAL A 134 -18.51 -26.43 40.51
CA VAL A 134 -17.45 -27.30 39.95
C VAL A 134 -16.52 -26.48 39.02
N VAL A 135 -15.21 -26.54 39.26
CA VAL A 135 -14.10 -26.09 38.38
C VAL A 135 -13.36 -27.35 37.91
N PRO A 136 -12.40 -27.33 36.95
CA PRO A 136 -12.01 -26.31 35.97
C PRO A 136 -11.79 -26.88 34.55
N ALA A 137 -11.96 -26.08 33.48
CA ALA A 137 -11.33 -26.37 32.19
C ALA A 137 -11.32 -25.16 31.26
N GLY A 138 -10.16 -24.89 30.66
CA GLY A 138 -10.04 -24.07 29.45
C GLY A 138 -10.13 -22.57 29.70
N GLY A 139 -9.07 -22.00 30.27
CA GLY A 139 -8.82 -20.56 30.26
C GLY A 139 -8.67 -20.06 28.83
N SER A 140 -9.80 -19.82 28.16
CA SER A 140 -9.88 -18.83 27.10
C SER A 140 -9.58 -17.49 27.77
N VAL A 141 -8.41 -16.94 27.45
CA VAL A 141 -7.99 -15.61 27.90
C VAL A 141 -9.04 -14.64 27.38
N ARG A 142 -10.01 -14.31 28.22
CA ARG A 142 -10.88 -13.16 28.04
C ARG A 142 -9.96 -11.97 27.85
N ALA A 143 -10.04 -11.33 26.70
CA ALA A 143 -9.49 -10.01 26.49
C ALA A 143 -10.17 -9.09 27.52
N ILE A 144 -9.51 -8.92 28.66
CA ILE A 144 -9.83 -7.91 29.64
C ILE A 144 -9.80 -6.61 28.86
N GLY A 145 -10.87 -5.80 28.98
CA GLY A 145 -10.90 -4.41 28.50
C GLY A 145 -9.84 -3.60 29.23
N GLY A 146 -8.59 -3.86 28.87
CA GLY A 146 -7.40 -3.32 29.47
C GLY A 146 -7.11 -1.95 28.90
N THR A 147 -6.54 -1.10 29.74
CA THR A 147 -6.01 0.20 29.37
C THR A 147 -5.30 0.12 28.02
N PRO A 148 -5.69 0.94 27.04
CA PRO A 148 -5.17 0.80 25.68
C PRO A 148 -3.67 1.08 25.66
N ALA A 149 -2.98 0.46 24.71
CA ALA A 149 -1.56 0.71 24.49
C ALA A 149 -1.38 1.86 23.50
N GLN A 150 -0.21 2.50 23.49
CA GLN A 150 0.16 3.49 22.49
C GLN A 150 1.27 2.94 21.58
N PHE A 151 1.15 3.21 20.30
CA PHE A 151 2.15 2.85 19.29
C PHE A 151 2.54 4.11 18.51
N THR A 152 3.82 4.46 18.56
CA THR A 152 4.37 5.62 17.86
C THR A 152 5.24 5.15 16.70
N THR A 153 4.95 5.62 15.49
CA THR A 153 5.79 5.42 14.31
C THR A 153 6.56 6.70 14.02
N VAL A 154 7.88 6.60 14.01
CA VAL A 154 8.78 7.68 13.61
C VAL A 154 9.56 7.23 12.39
N PHE A 155 9.51 8.00 11.31
CA PHE A 155 10.32 7.74 10.13
C PHE A 155 10.98 9.03 9.64
N ASN A 156 12.31 9.03 9.66
CA ASN A 156 13.14 10.08 9.11
C ASN A 156 13.74 9.62 7.78
N SER A 157 13.38 10.31 6.69
CA SER A 157 13.87 10.00 5.34
C SER A 157 14.16 11.30 4.58
N PRO A 158 15.26 11.37 3.81
CA PRO A 158 15.59 12.52 2.99
C PRO A 158 14.82 12.56 1.65
N VAL A 159 13.90 11.62 1.43
CA VAL A 159 13.18 11.48 0.15
C VAL A 159 11.97 12.41 0.07
N ASN A 160 11.61 12.83 -1.13
CA ASN A 160 10.51 13.75 -1.40
C ASN A 160 9.31 13.06 -2.08
N ASP A 161 9.24 11.75 -2.00
CA ASP A 161 8.15 10.93 -2.54
C ASP A 161 7.96 9.66 -1.72
N GLY A 162 6.90 8.90 -2.01
CA GLY A 162 6.63 7.64 -1.32
C GLY A 162 5.85 7.78 -0.01
N TYR A 163 5.63 6.63 0.64
CA TYR A 163 4.89 6.50 1.89
C TYR A 163 5.45 5.39 2.79
N ILE A 164 5.11 5.47 4.07
CA ILE A 164 5.27 4.39 5.04
C ILE A 164 3.89 3.93 5.51
N MET A 165 3.69 2.61 5.60
CA MET A 165 2.54 2.00 6.24
C MET A 165 3.01 1.07 7.35
N VAL A 166 2.37 1.13 8.50
CA VAL A 166 2.64 0.24 9.63
C VAL A 166 1.32 -0.38 10.07
N LYS A 167 1.30 -1.71 10.17
CA LYS A 167 0.18 -2.48 10.73
C LYS A 167 0.62 -3.24 11.97
N VAL A 168 -0.27 -3.32 12.96
CA VAL A 168 -0.06 -4.11 14.19
C VAL A 168 -1.24 -5.06 14.35
N GLY A 169 -1.01 -6.34 14.05
CA GLY A 169 -2.06 -7.39 14.10
C GLY A 169 -3.27 -7.01 13.26
N GLY A 170 -3.01 -6.60 12.01
CA GLY A 170 -4.01 -6.17 11.03
C GLY A 170 -4.51 -4.72 11.17
N GLU A 171 -4.21 -4.03 12.26
CA GLU A 171 -4.66 -2.64 12.48
C GLU A 171 -3.65 -1.64 11.93
N VAL A 172 -4.06 -0.72 11.05
CA VAL A 172 -3.19 0.34 10.51
C VAL A 172 -2.91 1.41 11.58
N VAL A 173 -1.67 1.46 12.05
CA VAL A 173 -1.21 2.41 13.08
C VAL A 173 -0.57 3.66 12.48
N ALA A 174 0.00 3.55 11.28
CA ALA A 174 0.49 4.69 10.52
C ALA A 174 0.31 4.42 9.02
N HIS A 175 -0.11 5.43 8.25
CA HIS A 175 -0.07 5.44 6.80
C HIS A 175 0.18 6.87 6.34
N GLU A 176 1.44 7.21 6.14
CA GLU A 176 1.87 8.60 5.98
C GLU A 176 2.78 8.77 4.77
N ASN A 177 2.61 9.88 4.06
CA ASN A 177 3.54 10.30 3.02
C ASN A 177 4.88 10.71 3.65
N LEU A 178 5.97 10.44 2.94
CA LEU A 178 7.32 10.81 3.36
C LEU A 178 7.68 12.26 3.00
N TYR A 179 6.72 13.00 2.46
CA TYR A 179 6.88 14.36 1.96
C TYR A 179 5.67 15.22 2.29
N ASP A 180 5.90 16.51 2.36
CA ASP A 180 4.87 17.54 2.32
C ASP A 180 4.80 18.16 0.92
N GLU A 181 3.59 18.47 0.46
CA GLU A 181 3.40 19.30 -0.73
C GLU A 181 3.26 20.76 -0.30
N LYS A 182 4.25 21.59 -0.68
CA LYS A 182 4.20 23.04 -0.46
C LYS A 182 4.02 23.77 -1.79
N GLY A 183 3.14 24.77 -1.81
CA GLY A 183 2.84 25.59 -2.99
C GLY A 183 1.37 25.54 -3.41
N ARG A 184 0.98 26.41 -4.35
CA ARG A 184 -0.41 26.50 -4.86
C ARG A 184 -0.43 26.26 -6.37
N GLY A 185 -1.41 25.50 -6.84
CA GLY A 185 -1.58 25.21 -8.26
C GLY A 185 -0.44 24.37 -8.85
N ILE A 186 0.15 24.85 -9.94
CA ILE A 186 1.15 24.13 -10.78
C ILE A 186 2.56 24.16 -10.18
N PHE A 187 2.79 24.94 -9.12
CA PHE A 187 4.10 25.10 -8.46
C PHE A 187 4.25 24.27 -7.18
N ARG A 188 3.51 23.16 -7.04
CA ARG A 188 3.66 22.27 -5.89
C ARG A 188 5.04 21.62 -5.92
N ARG A 189 5.81 21.83 -4.86
CA ARG A 189 7.09 21.16 -4.63
C ARG A 189 6.91 20.19 -3.47
N LYS A 190 7.41 18.97 -3.66
CA LYS A 190 7.47 17.97 -2.61
C LYS A 190 8.74 18.18 -1.80
N THR A 191 8.61 18.33 -0.48
CA THR A 191 9.73 18.46 0.45
C THR A 191 9.73 17.29 1.43
N PRO A 192 10.89 16.68 1.74
CA PRO A 192 10.95 15.59 2.72
C PRO A 192 10.30 15.97 4.04
N ARG A 193 9.58 15.02 4.64
CA ARG A 193 8.85 15.22 5.89
C ARG A 193 9.23 14.13 6.89
N LEU A 194 9.41 14.56 8.14
CA LEU A 194 9.47 13.65 9.28
C LEU A 194 8.07 13.09 9.56
N VAL A 195 7.94 11.76 9.54
CA VAL A 195 6.75 11.08 10.03
C VAL A 195 6.90 10.89 11.53
N ASN A 196 5.91 11.33 12.31
CA ASN A 196 5.81 11.10 13.74
C ASN A 196 4.33 10.97 14.10
N VAL A 197 3.82 9.74 14.09
CA VAL A 197 2.40 9.45 14.33
C VAL A 197 2.26 8.54 15.53
N MET A 198 1.42 8.94 16.46
CA MET A 198 1.06 8.17 17.64
C MET A 198 -0.39 7.68 17.51
N LYS A 199 -0.61 6.39 17.72
CA LYS A 199 -1.93 5.77 17.66
C LYS A 199 -2.17 4.88 18.87
N THR A 200 -3.37 4.97 19.41
CA THR A 200 -3.86 4.09 20.46
C THR A 200 -4.30 2.76 19.84
N ILE A 201 -3.81 1.65 20.37
CA ILE A 201 -4.11 0.30 19.87
C ILE A 201 -4.59 -0.63 20.98
N THR A 202 -5.35 -1.66 20.60
CA THR A 202 -5.75 -2.71 21.53
C THR A 202 -4.55 -3.59 21.91
N PRO A 203 -4.27 -3.81 23.20
CA PRO A 203 -3.21 -4.71 23.65
C PRO A 203 -3.42 -6.13 23.11
N LYS A 204 -2.39 -6.69 22.46
CA LYS A 204 -2.39 -8.02 21.84
C LYS A 204 -0.97 -8.47 21.51
N ASN A 205 -0.74 -9.78 21.48
CA ASN A 205 0.45 -10.33 20.82
C ASN A 205 0.17 -10.37 19.32
N ALA A 206 0.96 -9.62 18.55
CA ALA A 206 0.69 -9.41 17.13
C ALA A 206 1.98 -9.20 16.33
N ASP A 207 1.88 -9.47 15.04
CA ASP A 207 2.93 -9.09 14.10
C ASP A 207 2.83 -7.60 13.79
N VAL A 208 3.99 -6.95 13.79
CA VAL A 208 4.19 -5.58 13.33
C VAL A 208 4.75 -5.68 11.92
N GLU A 209 3.98 -5.19 10.96
CA GLU A 209 4.32 -5.19 9.55
C GLU A 209 4.59 -3.75 9.10
N VAL A 210 5.72 -3.52 8.46
CA VAL A 210 6.19 -2.21 8.00
C VAL A 210 6.41 -2.29 6.51
N TRP A 211 5.72 -1.44 5.76
CA TRP A 211 5.93 -1.24 4.33
C TRP A 211 6.48 0.15 4.08
N VAL A 212 7.54 0.23 3.27
CA VAL A 212 8.06 1.50 2.79
C VAL A 212 8.14 1.45 1.27
N VAL A 213 7.47 2.40 0.62
CA VAL A 213 7.49 2.52 -0.84
C VAL A 213 8.09 3.86 -1.21
N ILE A 214 9.14 3.86 -2.02
CA ILE A 214 9.81 5.07 -2.53
C ILE A 214 9.94 4.91 -4.05
N SER A 215 9.01 5.52 -4.79
CA SER A 215 8.86 5.30 -6.23
C SER A 215 10.06 5.80 -7.03
N SER A 216 10.62 6.95 -6.66
CA SER A 216 11.80 7.56 -7.29
C SER A 216 13.05 6.68 -7.22
N LEU A 217 13.12 5.80 -6.21
CA LEU A 217 14.23 4.88 -6.00
C LEU A 217 13.90 3.43 -6.38
N GLY A 218 12.66 3.17 -6.83
CA GLY A 218 12.18 1.81 -7.14
C GLY A 218 12.14 0.89 -5.92
N ILE A 219 11.96 1.43 -4.72
CA ILE A 219 11.99 0.68 -3.46
C ILE A 219 10.56 0.28 -3.08
N GLN A 220 10.39 -1.02 -2.79
CA GLN A 220 9.21 -1.60 -2.15
C GLN A 220 9.71 -2.54 -1.05
N GLU A 221 9.93 -1.99 0.13
CA GLU A 221 10.47 -2.71 1.28
C GLU A 221 9.32 -3.21 2.18
N HIS A 222 9.44 -4.44 2.67
CA HIS A 222 8.50 -5.03 3.61
C HIS A 222 9.23 -5.76 4.72
N ARG A 223 8.98 -5.36 5.98
CA ARG A 223 9.58 -5.95 7.18
C ARG A 223 8.47 -6.36 8.14
N ALA A 224 8.51 -7.61 8.60
CA ALA A 224 7.61 -8.11 9.64
C ALA A 224 8.41 -8.61 10.85
N PHE A 225 7.94 -8.30 12.06
CA PHE A 225 8.47 -8.88 13.29
C PHE A 225 7.37 -8.98 14.35
N ARG A 226 7.47 -9.98 15.22
CA ARG A 226 6.47 -10.26 16.24
C ARG A 226 6.70 -9.42 17.50
N GLN A 227 5.64 -8.80 18.01
CA GLN A 227 5.68 -8.00 19.22
C GLN A 227 4.54 -8.32 20.18
N ASN A 228 4.86 -8.37 21.47
CA ASN A 228 3.85 -8.43 22.52
C ASN A 228 3.48 -7.01 22.97
N ILE A 229 2.27 -6.57 22.61
CA ILE A 229 1.73 -5.25 23.02
C ILE A 229 1.00 -5.42 24.36
N LEU A 230 1.60 -4.89 25.42
CA LEU A 230 1.04 -4.97 26.77
C LEU A 230 0.01 -3.84 27.04
N PRO A 231 -0.95 -4.03 27.96
CA PRO A 231 -1.82 -2.95 28.39
C PRO A 231 -1.03 -1.78 29.00
N ALA A 232 -1.48 -0.55 28.74
CA ALA A 232 -0.83 0.69 29.19
C ALA A 232 0.67 0.82 28.81
N SER A 233 1.15 0.09 27.80
CA SER A 233 2.52 0.23 27.30
C SER A 233 2.63 1.29 26.20
N ASN A 234 3.85 1.82 26.04
CA ASN A 234 4.22 2.73 24.96
C ASN A 234 5.26 2.06 24.08
N HIS A 235 4.89 1.70 22.86
CA HIS A 235 5.80 1.18 21.85
C HIS A 235 6.15 2.28 20.86
N ARG A 236 7.41 2.32 20.44
CA ARG A 236 7.94 3.28 19.49
C ARG A 236 8.78 2.55 18.45
N LEU A 237 8.29 2.56 17.23
CA LEU A 237 9.01 2.12 16.05
C LEU A 237 9.75 3.31 15.44
N ASN A 238 11.08 3.25 15.45
CA ASN A 238 11.93 4.16 14.68
C ASN A 238 12.39 3.44 13.42
N VAL A 239 12.04 4.02 12.27
CA VAL A 239 12.52 3.61 10.96
C VAL A 239 13.48 4.69 10.48
N SER A 240 14.61 4.28 9.91
CA SER A 240 15.54 5.19 9.22
C SER A 240 15.96 4.61 7.88
N PHE A 241 16.15 5.48 6.91
CA PHE A 241 16.57 5.13 5.56
C PHE A 241 17.87 5.85 5.23
N ASP A 242 18.90 5.09 4.86
CA ASP A 242 20.14 5.63 4.33
C ASP A 242 20.10 5.60 2.79
N PRO A 243 20.05 6.76 2.10
CA PRO A 243 19.98 6.82 0.65
C PRO A 243 21.26 6.34 -0.04
N GLN A 244 22.43 6.38 0.64
CA GLN A 244 23.70 5.96 0.04
C GLN A 244 23.78 4.44 -0.05
N SER A 245 23.50 3.75 1.05
CA SER A 245 23.51 2.28 1.10
C SER A 245 22.18 1.64 0.66
N ARG A 246 21.11 2.43 0.52
CA ARG A 246 19.73 1.99 0.28
C ARG A 246 19.23 0.98 1.32
N ARG A 247 19.67 1.15 2.58
CA ARG A 247 19.30 0.25 3.68
C ARG A 247 18.29 0.89 4.62
N PHE A 248 17.47 0.03 5.21
CA PHE A 248 16.52 0.38 6.25
C PHE A 248 16.96 -0.21 7.58
N ASP A 249 16.92 0.61 8.61
CA ASP A 249 17.09 0.20 10.00
C ASP A 249 15.77 0.36 10.75
N TYR A 250 15.44 -0.67 11.55
CA TYR A 250 14.21 -0.75 12.32
C TYR A 250 14.57 -0.94 13.80
N LYS A 251 14.10 -0.04 14.65
CA LYS A 251 14.28 -0.13 16.11
C LYS A 251 12.93 -0.01 16.80
N LEU A 252 12.54 -1.07 17.51
CA LEU A 252 11.33 -1.12 18.33
C LEU A 252 11.73 -1.28 19.80
N ASN A 253 11.04 -0.61 20.71
CA ASN A 253 11.23 -0.73 22.17
C ASN A 253 10.05 -1.41 22.87
#